data_AF-A0A2R4WL91-F1
#
_entry.id   AF-A0A2R4WL91-F1
#
_cell.length_a   1.000
_cell.length_b   1.000
_cell.length_c   1.000
_cell.angle_alpha   90.00
_cell.angle_beta   90.00
_cell.angle_gamma   90.00
#
_symmetry.space_group_name_H-M   'P 1'
#
loop_
_entity.id
_entity.type
_entity.pdbx_description
1 polymer ?
#
loop_
_entity_poly.entity_id
_entity_poly.type
_entity_poly.pdbx_seq_one_letter_code
_entity_poly.pdbx_strand_id
1 'polypeptide(L)'
;MRYEVERKFLVAHAGWREHAVSRHRLTDGLVGEFAGGKVRVRLDEERAWLTVKGRRDGLSRPEFEYEIPRGEAEDMLRLVCETCLIEKTRHCVPHGGLVWTVDEYGGSLAGMVLAEIELEHEAQVVALPDWLGREITADARFRQSTLLRLAREAGRPVTLTEVIAAQL
;
A
#
# COMPACT_ATOMS: atom_id res chain seq x y z
N MET A 1 -14.50 12.12 8.31
CA MET A 1 -13.07 12.10 8.64
C MET A 1 -12.82 10.87 9.49
N ARG A 2 -11.96 9.96 9.02
CA ARG A 2 -11.50 8.81 9.81
C ARG A 2 -10.02 9.00 10.13
N TYR A 3 -9.54 8.34 11.17
CA TYR A 3 -8.12 8.19 11.42
C TYR A 3 -7.73 6.77 11.04
N GLU A 4 -6.83 6.63 10.08
CA GLU A 4 -6.26 5.35 9.69
C GLU A 4 -5.07 5.06 10.62
N VAL A 5 -5.10 3.93 11.34
CA VAL A 5 -3.96 3.42 12.11
C VAL A 5 -3.52 2.12 11.46
N GLU A 6 -2.30 2.08 10.92
CA GLU A 6 -1.82 0.94 10.13
C GLU A 6 -0.41 0.51 10.57
N ARG A 7 -0.18 -0.80 10.62
CA ARG A 7 1.16 -1.39 10.70
C ARG A 7 1.51 -2.11 9.40
N LYS A 8 2.79 -2.05 9.00
CA LYS A 8 3.31 -2.60 7.75
C LYS A 8 4.53 -3.48 8.00
N PHE A 9 4.61 -4.59 7.30
CA PHE A 9 5.62 -5.62 7.48
C PHE A 9 6.16 -6.12 6.15
N LEU A 10 7.40 -6.60 6.19
CA LEU A 10 7.90 -7.52 5.16
C LEU A 10 7.20 -8.88 5.31
N VAL A 11 7.13 -9.64 4.23
CA VAL A 11 6.68 -11.03 4.26
C VAL A 11 7.91 -11.95 4.27
N ALA A 12 7.99 -12.84 5.26
CA ALA A 12 9.11 -13.76 5.44
C ALA A 12 8.99 -15.00 4.54
N HIS A 13 7.78 -15.54 4.38
CA HIS A 13 7.51 -16.68 3.51
C HIS A 13 6.06 -16.70 3.00
N ALA A 14 5.80 -17.57 2.03
CA ALA A 14 4.51 -17.65 1.33
C ALA A 14 3.39 -18.39 2.08
N GLY A 15 3.55 -18.67 3.39
CA GLY A 15 2.58 -19.45 4.17
C GLY A 15 1.18 -18.80 4.21
N TRP A 16 1.13 -17.47 4.05
CA TRP A 16 -0.12 -16.71 3.98
C TRP A 16 -1.05 -17.12 2.83
N ARG A 17 -0.53 -17.70 1.74
CA ARG A 17 -1.32 -18.02 0.53
C ARG A 17 -2.41 -19.05 0.80
N GLU A 18 -2.14 -20.01 1.70
CA GLU A 18 -3.11 -21.04 2.08
C GLU A 18 -4.26 -20.48 2.94
N HIS A 19 -4.08 -19.29 3.51
CA HIS A 19 -5.04 -18.63 4.38
C HIS A 19 -5.75 -17.44 3.70
N ALA A 20 -5.42 -17.13 2.45
CA ALA A 20 -6.05 -16.05 1.71
C ALA A 20 -7.51 -16.41 1.34
N VAL A 21 -8.46 -15.56 1.73
CA VAL A 21 -9.90 -15.78 1.49
C VAL A 21 -10.45 -14.97 0.33
N SER A 22 -9.80 -13.87 -0.03
CA SER A 22 -10.14 -13.09 -1.23
C SER A 22 -8.90 -12.43 -1.81
N ARG A 23 -9.02 -11.98 -3.06
CA ARG A 23 -8.00 -11.17 -3.73
C ARG A 23 -8.63 -10.10 -4.61
N HIS A 24 -7.94 -8.97 -4.74
CA HIS A 24 -8.37 -7.81 -5.52
C HIS A 24 -7.19 -7.28 -6.33
N ARG A 25 -7.40 -6.99 -7.61
CA ARG A 25 -6.38 -6.35 -8.45
C ARG A 25 -6.55 -4.85 -8.35
N LEU A 26 -5.52 -4.18 -7.87
CA LEU A 26 -5.53 -2.76 -7.58
C LEU A 26 -4.47 -2.03 -8.39
N THR A 27 -4.86 -0.89 -8.93
CA THR A 27 -3.97 0.10 -9.52
C THR A 27 -4.10 1.41 -8.76
N ASP A 28 -3.02 1.84 -8.13
CA ASP A 28 -2.92 3.10 -7.41
C ASP A 28 -2.13 4.12 -8.21
N GLY A 29 -2.61 5.35 -8.28
CA GLY A 29 -1.88 6.50 -8.78
C GLY A 29 -1.84 7.63 -7.75
N LEU A 30 -0.69 8.30 -7.64
CA LEU A 30 -0.58 9.54 -6.86
C LEU A 30 -0.99 10.72 -7.75
N VAL A 31 -2.18 11.26 -7.50
CA VAL A 31 -2.67 12.49 -8.16
C VAL A 31 -1.88 13.71 -7.70
N GLY A 32 -1.44 13.71 -6.43
CA GLY A 32 -0.59 14.74 -5.88
C GLY A 32 -0.02 14.39 -4.51
N GLU A 33 1.16 14.94 -4.21
CA GLU A 33 1.82 14.85 -2.91
C GLU A 33 2.21 16.26 -2.46
N PHE A 34 1.94 16.57 -1.19
CA PHE A 34 2.09 17.89 -0.58
C PHE A 34 2.75 17.74 0.79
N ALA A 35 3.31 18.82 1.34
CA ALA A 35 3.88 18.79 2.69
C ALA A 35 2.87 18.33 3.78
N GLY A 36 1.58 18.60 3.55
CA GLY A 36 0.49 18.25 4.45
C GLY A 36 -0.18 16.90 4.18
N GLY A 37 0.19 16.15 3.15
CA GLY A 37 -0.52 14.92 2.78
C GLY A 37 -0.40 14.53 1.31
N LYS A 38 -1.30 13.67 0.84
CA LYS A 38 -1.35 13.20 -0.55
C LYS A 38 -2.76 12.89 -1.00
N VAL A 39 -2.97 12.94 -2.31
CA VAL A 39 -4.19 12.49 -2.98
C VAL A 39 -3.84 11.28 -3.83
N ARG A 40 -4.57 10.19 -3.61
CA ARG A 40 -4.39 8.92 -4.33
C ARG A 40 -5.70 8.57 -5.02
N VAL A 41 -5.62 8.25 -6.31
CA VAL A 41 -6.68 7.52 -7.01
C VAL A 41 -6.37 6.02 -6.93
N ARG A 42 -7.37 5.21 -6.60
CA ARG A 42 -7.29 3.74 -6.60
C ARG A 42 -8.38 3.20 -7.51
N LEU A 43 -7.99 2.31 -8.42
CA LEU A 43 -8.88 1.52 -9.25
C LEU A 43 -8.80 0.06 -8.81
N ASP A 44 -9.94 -0.52 -8.45
CA ASP A 44 -10.14 -1.97 -8.32
C ASP A 44 -10.83 -2.49 -9.60
N GLU A 45 -11.20 -3.76 -9.66
CA GLU A 45 -11.82 -4.38 -10.84
C GLU A 45 -13.19 -3.81 -11.18
N GLU A 46 -13.95 -3.38 -10.19
CA GLU A 46 -15.33 -2.90 -10.38
C GLU A 46 -15.55 -1.46 -9.91
N ARG A 47 -14.71 -1.00 -8.97
CA ARG A 47 -14.93 0.25 -8.22
C ARG A 47 -13.66 1.09 -8.19
N ALA A 48 -13.82 2.36 -7.87
CA ALA A 48 -12.69 3.28 -7.74
C ALA A 48 -12.92 4.29 -6.62
N TRP A 49 -11.81 4.76 -6.05
CA TRP A 49 -11.82 5.72 -4.96
C TRP A 49 -10.78 6.81 -5.16
N LEU A 50 -11.15 8.03 -4.76
CA LEU A 50 -10.22 9.11 -4.51
C LEU A 50 -10.04 9.24 -3.01
N THR A 51 -8.79 9.11 -2.55
CA THR A 51 -8.45 9.19 -1.13
C THR A 51 -7.54 10.39 -0.89
N VAL A 52 -7.96 11.32 -0.02
CA VAL A 52 -7.13 12.40 0.51
C VAL A 52 -6.61 11.99 1.88
N LYS A 53 -5.29 11.84 2.00
CA LYS A 53 -4.62 11.44 3.23
C LYS A 53 -3.79 12.59 3.76
N GLY A 54 -4.03 13.02 5.00
CA GLY A 54 -3.25 14.08 5.62
C GLY A 54 -1.90 13.61 6.17
N ARG A 55 -1.21 14.52 6.86
CA ARG A 55 0.09 14.25 7.50
C ARG A 55 -0.06 13.15 8.55
N ARG A 56 0.92 12.24 8.58
CA ARG A 56 0.99 11.20 9.60
C ARG A 56 1.46 11.78 10.94
N ASP A 57 0.84 11.33 12.02
CA ASP A 57 1.22 11.56 13.41
C ASP A 57 1.27 10.21 14.12
N GLY A 58 2.48 9.74 14.46
CA GLY A 58 2.69 8.36 14.90
C GLY A 58 2.32 7.34 13.81
N LEU A 59 1.39 6.43 14.14
CA LEU A 59 0.80 5.47 13.19
C LEU A 59 -0.47 5.99 12.53
N SER A 60 -1.04 7.05 13.09
CA SER A 60 -2.33 7.60 12.70
C SER A 60 -2.20 8.68 11.62
N ARG A 61 -3.24 8.84 10.79
CA ARG A 61 -3.41 10.05 9.96
C ARG A 61 -4.88 10.28 9.61
N PRO A 62 -5.29 11.54 9.39
CA PRO A 62 -6.63 11.81 8.90
C PRO A 62 -6.79 11.35 7.45
N GLU A 63 -7.92 10.73 7.16
CA GLU A 63 -8.27 10.22 5.85
C GLU A 63 -9.71 10.61 5.45
N PHE A 64 -9.85 10.94 4.17
CA PHE A 64 -11.10 11.20 3.48
C PHE A 64 -11.12 10.32 2.23
N GLU A 65 -12.14 9.48 2.11
CA GLU A 65 -12.28 8.56 0.99
C GLU A 65 -13.64 8.77 0.32
N TYR A 66 -13.61 8.87 -1.00
CA TYR A 66 -14.78 9.08 -1.84
C TYR A 66 -14.76 8.05 -2.94
N GLU A 67 -15.84 7.29 -3.08
CA GLU A 67 -16.05 6.49 -4.29
C GLU A 67 -16.26 7.44 -5.47
N ILE A 68 -15.60 7.14 -6.59
CA ILE A 68 -15.68 7.92 -7.83
C ILE A 68 -16.05 7.02 -9.00
N PRO A 69 -16.59 7.57 -10.11
CA PRO A 69 -16.85 6.79 -11.30
C PRO A 69 -15.58 6.11 -11.82
N ARG A 70 -15.69 4.82 -12.18
CA ARG A 70 -14.58 4.01 -12.66
C ARG A 70 -13.84 4.66 -13.85
N GLY A 71 -14.59 5.15 -14.85
CA GLY A 71 -14.00 5.78 -16.04
C GLY A 71 -13.18 7.04 -15.72
N GLU A 72 -13.61 7.82 -14.73
CA GLU A 72 -12.83 8.99 -14.28
C GLU A 72 -11.53 8.56 -13.59
N ALA A 73 -11.55 7.47 -12.82
CA ALA A 73 -10.33 6.93 -12.22
C ALA A 73 -9.34 6.41 -13.27
N GLU A 74 -9.84 5.71 -14.29
CA GLU A 74 -9.04 5.26 -15.44
C GLU A 74 -8.38 6.44 -16.17
N ASP A 75 -9.15 7.52 -16.41
CA ASP A 75 -8.63 8.74 -17.02
C ASP A 75 -7.60 9.44 -16.12
N MET A 76 -7.82 9.52 -14.81
CA MET A 76 -6.83 10.09 -13.87
C MET A 76 -5.54 9.27 -13.83
N LEU A 77 -5.64 7.93 -13.81
CA LEU A 77 -4.48 7.04 -13.83
C LEU A 77 -3.68 7.25 -15.13
N ARG A 78 -4.36 7.33 -16.27
CA ARG A 78 -3.74 7.46 -17.59
C ARG A 78 -3.17 8.85 -17.87
N LEU A 79 -3.91 9.92 -17.55
CA LEU A 79 -3.61 11.29 -17.99
C LEU A 79 -2.89 12.11 -16.92
N VAL A 80 -3.03 11.75 -15.64
CA VAL A 80 -2.44 12.50 -14.52
C VAL A 80 -1.30 11.73 -13.86
N CYS A 81 -1.45 10.42 -13.69
CA CYS A 81 -0.49 9.62 -12.92
C CYS A 81 0.61 8.95 -13.76
N GLU A 82 0.56 9.00 -15.10
CA GLU A 82 1.42 8.35 -16.12
C GLU A 82 2.53 7.39 -15.63
N THR A 83 3.58 7.89 -14.96
CA THR A 83 4.77 7.09 -14.55
C THR A 83 4.80 6.69 -13.07
N CYS A 84 3.75 7.04 -12.32
CA CYS A 84 3.65 6.92 -10.87
C CYS A 84 2.55 5.93 -10.46
N LEU A 85 2.49 4.78 -11.14
CA LEU A 85 1.50 3.73 -10.88
C LEU A 85 2.08 2.62 -9.99
N ILE A 86 1.28 2.21 -9.00
CA ILE A 86 1.51 0.98 -8.25
C ILE A 86 0.44 -0.02 -8.64
N GLU A 87 0.88 -1.13 -9.21
CA GLU A 87 0.03 -2.28 -9.50
C GLU A 87 0.25 -3.34 -8.41
N LYS A 88 -0.83 -3.93 -7.90
CA LYS A 88 -0.73 -5.01 -6.92
C LYS A 88 -1.96 -5.91 -6.93
N THR A 89 -1.75 -7.17 -6.56
CA THR A 89 -2.85 -8.05 -6.12
C THR A 89 -2.87 -8.04 -4.61
N ARG A 90 -3.94 -7.52 -4.03
CA ARG A 90 -4.17 -7.49 -2.57
C ARG A 90 -4.92 -8.74 -2.15
N HIS A 91 -4.34 -9.53 -1.26
CA HIS A 91 -4.94 -10.72 -0.67
C HIS A 91 -5.43 -10.43 0.75
N CYS A 92 -6.65 -10.83 1.07
CA CYS A 92 -7.19 -10.74 2.43
C CYS A 92 -6.93 -12.05 3.18
N VAL A 93 -6.25 -11.98 4.32
CA VAL A 93 -5.79 -13.14 5.10
C VAL A 93 -6.27 -13.01 6.55
N PRO A 94 -7.33 -13.72 6.97
CA PRO A 94 -7.81 -13.69 8.35
C PRO A 94 -6.81 -14.36 9.30
N HIS A 95 -6.49 -13.70 10.40
CA HIS A 95 -5.65 -14.26 11.46
C HIS A 95 -5.90 -13.53 12.79
N GLY A 96 -6.05 -14.27 13.89
CA GLY A 96 -6.16 -13.68 15.23
C GLY A 96 -7.36 -12.74 15.42
N GLY A 97 -8.47 -12.98 14.71
CA GLY A 97 -9.67 -12.13 14.75
C GLY A 97 -9.59 -10.84 13.92
N LEU A 98 -8.50 -10.63 13.18
CA LEU A 98 -8.30 -9.48 12.30
C LEU A 98 -8.07 -9.95 10.86
N VAL A 99 -8.18 -9.03 9.91
CA VAL A 99 -7.89 -9.29 8.50
C VAL A 99 -6.62 -8.58 8.11
N TRP A 100 -5.60 -9.36 7.73
CA TRP A 100 -4.38 -8.84 7.13
C TRP A 100 -4.59 -8.64 5.64
N THR A 101 -3.93 -7.62 5.09
CA THR A 101 -3.80 -7.45 3.65
C THR A 101 -2.37 -7.79 3.25
N VAL A 102 -2.20 -8.72 2.31
CA VAL A 102 -0.90 -9.06 1.72
C VAL A 102 -0.90 -8.61 0.27
N ASP A 103 -0.06 -7.66 -0.05
CA ASP A 103 0.06 -7.08 -1.39
C ASP A 103 1.21 -7.74 -2.14
N GLU A 104 0.89 -8.47 -3.21
CA GLU A 104 1.84 -8.91 -4.22
C GLU A 104 1.93 -7.85 -5.32
N TYR A 105 3.06 -7.14 -5.37
CA TYR A 105 3.24 -6.03 -6.29
C TYR A 105 3.60 -6.50 -7.70
N GLY A 106 3.10 -5.76 -8.70
CA GLY A 106 3.39 -5.90 -10.12
C GLY A 106 4.15 -4.69 -10.69
N GLY A 107 4.24 -4.62 -12.02
CA GLY A 107 4.88 -3.50 -12.74
C GLY A 107 6.30 -3.21 -12.24
N SER A 108 6.58 -1.95 -11.95
CA SER A 108 7.89 -1.48 -11.48
C SER A 108 8.25 -1.90 -10.04
N LEU A 109 7.35 -2.60 -9.34
CA LEU A 109 7.60 -3.19 -8.02
C LEU A 109 7.41 -4.71 -8.05
N ALA A 110 7.41 -5.32 -9.23
CA ALA A 110 7.22 -6.75 -9.42
C ALA A 110 8.14 -7.59 -8.51
N GLY A 111 7.55 -8.54 -7.79
CA GLY A 111 8.26 -9.44 -6.88
C GLY A 111 8.37 -8.92 -5.43
N MET A 112 7.96 -7.68 -5.16
CA MET A 112 7.81 -7.20 -3.79
C MET A 112 6.52 -7.74 -3.17
N VAL A 113 6.60 -8.21 -1.92
CA VAL A 113 5.43 -8.65 -1.16
C VAL A 113 5.46 -8.01 0.22
N LEU A 114 4.44 -7.21 0.53
CA LEU A 114 4.31 -6.51 1.81
C LEU A 114 2.98 -6.87 2.47
N ALA A 115 2.95 -6.84 3.79
CA ALA A 115 1.73 -7.07 4.56
C ALA A 115 1.37 -5.85 5.39
N GLU A 116 0.09 -5.51 5.43
CA GLU A 116 -0.47 -4.40 6.18
C GLU A 116 -1.65 -4.90 7.03
N ILE A 117 -1.83 -4.28 8.20
CA ILE A 117 -3.01 -4.46 9.04
C ILE A 117 -3.50 -3.09 9.51
N GLU A 118 -4.79 -2.87 9.39
CA GLU A 118 -5.49 -1.71 9.94
C GLU A 118 -5.95 -2.01 11.36
N LEU A 119 -5.80 -1.04 12.25
CA LEU A 119 -6.10 -1.13 13.68
C LEU A 119 -7.13 -0.06 14.06
N GLU A 120 -7.88 -0.34 15.13
CA GLU A 120 -8.79 0.62 15.74
C GLU A 120 -8.04 1.73 16.49
N HIS A 121 -6.89 1.39 17.09
CA HIS A 121 -6.00 2.32 17.78
C HIS A 121 -4.57 1.78 17.91
N GLU A 122 -3.60 2.66 18.18
CA GLU A 122 -2.16 2.31 18.17
C GLU A 122 -1.76 1.23 19.20
N ALA A 123 -2.44 1.19 20.35
CA ALA A 123 -2.18 0.23 21.42
C ALA A 123 -2.88 -1.14 21.24
N GLN A 124 -3.53 -1.38 20.09
CA GLN A 124 -4.28 -2.61 19.86
C GLN A 124 -3.31 -3.80 19.84
N VAL A 125 -3.60 -4.81 20.65
CA VAL A 125 -2.82 -6.06 20.67
C VAL A 125 -3.15 -6.85 19.42
N VAL A 126 -2.11 -7.28 18.71
CA VAL A 126 -2.23 -8.01 17.44
C VAL A 126 -1.47 -9.33 17.57
N ALA A 127 -2.15 -10.45 17.34
CA ALA A 127 -1.48 -11.73 17.14
C ALA A 127 -0.78 -11.71 15.77
N LEU A 128 0.54 -11.85 15.76
CA LEU A 128 1.34 -11.82 14.54
C LEU A 128 1.38 -13.22 13.91
N PRO A 129 0.94 -13.37 12.65
CA PRO A 129 1.18 -14.58 11.87
C PRO A 129 2.69 -14.91 11.75
N ASP A 130 3.00 -16.19 11.63
CA ASP A 130 4.37 -16.70 11.49
C ASP A 130 5.07 -16.26 10.19
N TRP A 131 4.29 -16.06 9.13
CA TRP A 131 4.77 -15.63 7.81
C TRP A 131 5.19 -14.16 7.73
N LEU A 132 5.00 -13.38 8.79
CA LEU A 132 5.47 -12.01 8.86
C LEU A 132 6.98 -11.94 9.08
N GLY A 133 7.60 -10.98 8.40
CA GLY A 133 8.97 -10.57 8.64
C GLY A 133 9.06 -9.29 9.48
N ARG A 134 10.13 -8.53 9.25
CA ARG A 134 10.41 -7.28 9.96
C ARG A 134 9.28 -6.26 9.78
N GLU A 135 8.89 -5.62 10.87
CA GLU A 135 8.03 -4.44 10.83
C GLU A 135 8.75 -3.25 10.19
N ILE A 136 8.10 -2.61 9.22
CA ILE A 136 8.61 -1.50 8.41
C ILE A 136 7.66 -0.29 8.45
N THR A 137 6.76 -0.24 9.42
CA THR A 137 5.73 0.81 9.56
C THR A 137 6.29 2.24 9.55
N ALA A 138 7.42 2.45 10.22
CA ALA A 138 8.09 3.76 10.31
C ALA A 138 9.17 3.97 9.24
N ASP A 139 9.47 2.95 8.43
CA ASP A 139 10.55 2.97 7.45
C ASP A 139 10.12 3.75 6.20
N ALA A 140 10.66 4.96 6.05
CA ALA A 140 10.30 5.84 4.95
C ALA A 140 10.64 5.27 3.56
N ARG A 141 11.55 4.28 3.47
CA ARG A 141 11.90 3.61 2.21
C ARG A 141 10.73 2.83 1.61
N PHE A 142 9.81 2.37 2.45
CA PHE A 142 8.61 1.61 2.06
C PHE A 142 7.35 2.48 1.90
N ARG A 143 7.50 3.81 1.91
CA ARG A 143 6.42 4.72 1.52
C ARG A 143 6.19 4.61 0.02
N GLN A 144 4.92 4.63 -0.39
CA GLN A 144 4.53 4.59 -1.81
C GLN A 144 5.28 5.61 -2.67
N SER A 145 5.43 6.87 -2.23
CA SER A 145 6.16 7.90 -2.98
C SER A 145 7.65 7.57 -3.13
N THR A 146 8.27 6.98 -2.10
CA THR A 146 9.67 6.53 -2.20
C THR A 146 9.84 5.33 -3.11
N LEU A 147 8.96 4.33 -3.00
CA LEU A 147 8.97 3.15 -3.87
C LEU A 147 8.81 3.55 -5.34
N LEU A 148 7.87 4.44 -5.65
CA LEU A 148 7.67 4.99 -6.99
C LEU A 148 8.88 5.79 -7.48
N ARG A 149 9.49 6.60 -6.62
CA ARG A 149 10.70 7.35 -6.96
C ARG A 149 11.86 6.43 -7.32
N LEU A 150 12.15 5.43 -6.47
CA LEU A 150 13.21 4.45 -6.71
C LEU A 150 12.95 3.65 -8.01
N ALA A 151 11.70 3.24 -8.23
CA ALA A 151 11.28 2.55 -9.46
C ALA A 151 11.53 3.40 -10.71
N ARG A 152 11.17 4.68 -10.66
CA ARG A 152 11.38 5.61 -11.77
C ARG A 152 12.87 5.84 -12.04
N GLU A 153 13.67 6.02 -10.98
CA GLU A 153 15.12 6.20 -11.09
C GLU A 153 15.82 4.97 -11.67
N ALA A 154 15.36 3.76 -11.32
CA ALA A 154 15.91 2.52 -11.82
C ALA A 154 15.53 2.21 -13.28
N GLY A 155 14.36 2.67 -13.74
CA GLY A 155 13.83 2.34 -15.07
C GLY A 155 13.50 0.85 -15.27
N ARG A 156 13.45 0.08 -14.17
CA ARG A 156 13.14 -1.35 -14.11
C ARG A 156 12.50 -1.69 -12.76
N PRO A 157 11.96 -2.91 -12.58
CA PRO A 157 11.49 -3.35 -11.28
C PRO A 157 12.57 -3.24 -10.20
N VAL A 158 12.22 -2.61 -9.08
CA VAL A 158 13.11 -2.46 -7.92
C VAL A 158 12.92 -3.63 -6.98
N THR A 159 14.03 -4.20 -6.56
CA THR A 159 14.07 -5.35 -5.65
C THR A 159 13.96 -4.91 -4.20
N LEU A 160 13.50 -5.83 -3.33
CA LEU A 160 13.46 -5.59 -1.90
C LEU A 160 14.84 -5.22 -1.32
N THR A 161 15.91 -5.85 -1.80
CA THR A 161 17.28 -5.56 -1.38
C THR A 161 17.68 -4.12 -1.70
N GLU A 162 17.32 -3.61 -2.87
CA GLU A 162 17.59 -2.22 -3.27
C GLU A 162 16.81 -1.22 -2.40
N VAL A 163 15.54 -1.50 -2.11
CA VAL A 163 14.74 -0.66 -1.19
C VAL A 163 15.38 -0.64 0.21
N ILE A 164 15.85 -1.78 0.71
CA ILE A 164 16.51 -1.85 2.03
C ILE A 164 17.87 -1.14 2.01
N ALA A 165 18.58 -1.13 0.89
CA ALA A 165 19.88 -0.46 0.77
C ALA A 165 19.77 1.05 0.50
N ALA A 166 18.60 1.54 0.10
CA ALA A 166 18.39 2.95 -0.24
C ALA A 166 18.72 3.88 0.95
N GLN A 167 19.50 4.92 0.66
CA GLN A 167 19.74 6.04 1.55
C GLN A 167 18.69 7.12 1.26
N LEU A 168 18.07 7.66 2.32
CA LEU A 168 17.01 8.68 2.25
C LEU A 168 17.55 10.07 2.50
#